data_AF-C6DAS1-F1
#
_entry.id   AF-C6DAS1-F1
#
_cell.length_a   1.000
_cell.length_b   1.000
_cell.length_c   1.000
_cell.angle_alpha   90.00
_cell.angle_beta   90.00
_cell.angle_gamma   90.00
#
_symmetry.space_group_name_H-M   'P 1'
#
loop_
_entity.id
_entity.type
_entity.pdbx_description
1 polymer ?
#
loop_
_entity_poly.entity_id
_entity_poly.type
_entity_poly.pdbx_seq_one_letter_code
_entity_poly.pdbx_strand_id
1 'polypeptide(L)' 'MTVQPSLLEDQFVDMAFITKLTGLTDKWFYKLIKDGLFPKPIKLGRSSRWLQSEVATWLQQRIEESRK' A
#
# COMPACT_ATOMS: atom_id res chain seq x y z
N MET A 1 -13.53 -13.40 -6.65
CA MET A 1 -14.39 -12.83 -5.58
C MET A 1 -13.48 -12.10 -4.61
N THR A 2 -13.46 -10.78 -4.63
CA THR A 2 -12.69 -10.00 -3.63
C THR A 2 -13.52 -9.95 -2.36
N VAL A 3 -13.13 -10.73 -1.35
CA VAL A 3 -13.67 -10.58 0.00
C VAL A 3 -13.25 -9.19 0.46
N GLN A 4 -14.18 -8.24 0.54
CA GLN A 4 -13.90 -6.97 1.21
C GLN A 4 -13.78 -7.30 2.69
N PRO A 5 -12.59 -7.15 3.30
CA PRO A 5 -12.46 -7.33 4.74
C PRO A 5 -13.40 -6.35 5.43
N SER A 6 -14.03 -6.78 6.53
CA SER A 6 -14.84 -5.86 7.31
C SER A 6 -13.97 -4.71 7.83
N LEU A 7 -14.56 -3.54 8.09
CA LEU A 7 -13.83 -2.35 8.55
C LEU A 7 -12.99 -2.58 9.82
N LEU A 8 -13.31 -3.62 10.60
CA LEU A 8 -12.62 -3.99 11.83
C LEU A 8 -11.47 -4.98 11.60
N GLU A 9 -11.39 -5.61 10.42
CA GLU A 9 -10.39 -6.62 10.08
C GLU A 9 -9.22 -6.03 9.27
N ASP A 10 -9.43 -4.91 8.57
CA ASP A 10 -8.39 -4.27 7.78
C ASP A 10 -7.63 -3.22 8.59
N GLN A 11 -6.32 -3.43 8.72
CA GLN A 11 -5.46 -2.58 9.53
C GLN A 11 -4.91 -1.41 8.72
N PHE A 12 -4.78 -0.25 9.38
CA PHE A 12 -4.08 0.89 8.80
C PHE A 12 -2.57 0.75 8.98
N VAL A 13 -1.84 0.72 7.88
CA VAL A 13 -0.37 0.71 7.85
C VAL A 13 0.18 2.08 7.47
N ASP A 14 1.42 2.37 7.86
CA ASP A 14 2.15 3.59 7.47
C ASP A 14 3.32 3.30 6.53
N MET A 15 3.96 4.37 6.08
CA MET A 15 5.12 4.30 5.20
C MET A 15 6.27 3.49 5.81
N ALA A 16 6.49 3.57 7.13
CA ALA A 16 7.57 2.83 7.78
C ALA A 16 7.31 1.31 7.77
N PHE A 17 6.05 0.90 7.96
CA PHE A 17 5.65 -0.49 7.76
C PHE A 17 5.88 -0.94 6.31
N ILE A 18 5.45 -0.14 5.33
CA ILE A 18 5.54 -0.49 3.90
C ILE A 18 7.01 -0.62 3.46
N THR A 19 7.89 0.29 3.87
CA THR A 19 9.33 0.24 3.53
C THR A 19 10.01 -0.94 4.21
N LYS A 20 9.67 -1.24 5.47
CA LYS A 20 10.17 -2.44 6.17
C LYS A 20 9.71 -3.74 5.50
N LEU A 21 8.45 -3.80 5.07
CA LEU A 21 7.87 -4.97 4.40
C LEU A 21 8.53 -5.24 3.05
N THR A 22 8.78 -4.20 2.28
CA THR A 22 9.25 -4.32 0.89
C THR A 22 10.76 -4.22 0.72
N GLY A 23 11.48 -3.70 1.71
CA GLY A 23 12.91 -3.39 1.62
C GLY A 23 13.23 -2.19 0.71
N LEU A 24 12.22 -1.44 0.28
CA LEU A 24 12.36 -0.29 -0.62
C LEU A 24 12.29 1.03 0.17
N THR A 25 12.83 2.10 -0.42
CA THR A 25 12.87 3.41 0.22
C THR A 25 11.53 4.15 0.13
N ASP A 26 11.23 4.96 1.13
CA ASP A 26 10.06 5.83 1.16
C ASP A 26 10.03 6.80 -0.04
N LYS A 27 11.19 7.34 -0.45
CA LYS A 27 11.34 8.20 -1.62
C LYS A 27 10.81 7.54 -2.89
N TRP A 28 11.04 6.23 -3.05
CA TRP A 28 10.53 5.48 -4.20
C TRP A 28 9.00 5.37 -4.15
N PHE A 29 8.41 5.08 -2.99
CA PHE A 29 6.95 5.07 -2.84
C PHE A 29 6.33 6.45 -3.04
N TYR A 30 6.93 7.52 -2.54
CA TYR A 30 6.45 8.88 -2.80
C TYR A 30 6.46 9.22 -4.30
N LYS A 31 7.47 8.75 -5.04
CA LYS A 31 7.48 8.87 -6.50
C LYS A 31 6.29 8.11 -7.11
N LEU A 32 6.06 6.86 -6.73
CA LEU A 32 4.92 6.09 -7.24
C LEU A 32 3.56 6.72 -6.90
N ILE A 33 3.40 7.27 -5.70
CA ILE A 33 2.18 7.98 -5.30
C ILE A 33 1.96 9.21 -6.20
N LYS A 34 3.02 9.95 -6.51
CA LYS A 34 2.98 11.09 -7.44
C LYS A 34 2.61 10.66 -8.86
N ASP A 35 3.17 9.53 -9.30
CA ASP A 35 2.93 8.97 -10.63
C ASP A 35 1.59 8.23 -10.73
N GLY A 36 0.82 8.12 -9.64
CA GLY A 36 -0.45 7.40 -9.59
C GLY A 36 -0.32 5.88 -9.65
N LEU A 37 0.90 5.36 -9.46
CA LEU A 37 1.26 3.95 -9.57
C LEU A 37 1.27 3.21 -8.22
N PHE A 38 1.07 3.91 -7.12
CA PHE A 38 0.85 3.34 -5.79
C PHE A 38 -0.40 3.97 -5.17
N PRO A 39 -1.15 3.24 -4.33
CA PRO A 39 -2.36 3.76 -3.75
C PRO A 39 -2.14 5.06 -2.96
N LYS A 40 -3.12 5.97 -3.03
CA LYS A 40 -3.03 7.27 -2.37
C LYS A 40 -3.28 7.12 -0.87
N PRO A 41 -2.53 7.81 0.00
CA PRO A 41 -2.75 7.73 1.44
C PRO A 41 -4.11 8.30 1.84
N ILE A 42 -4.73 7.65 2.81
CA ILE A 42 -5.82 8.18 3.62
C ILE A 42 -5.21 9.12 4.66
N LYS A 43 -5.69 10.36 4.70
CA LYS A 43 -5.20 11.39 5.63
C LYS A 43 -5.97 11.35 6.94
N LEU A 44 -5.25 11.08 8.04
CA LEU A 44 -5.74 11.17 9.41
C LEU A 44 -4.96 12.29 10.11
N GLY A 45 -5.35 13.53 9.84
CA GLY A 45 -4.61 14.73 10.22
C GLY A 45 -3.26 14.80 9.51
N ARG A 46 -2.17 14.83 10.27
CA ARG A 46 -0.80 14.84 9.73
C ARG A 46 -0.33 13.45 9.31
N SER A 47 -0.99 12.39 9.78
CA SER A 47 -0.65 11.01 9.47
C SER A 47 -1.21 10.59 8.12
N SER A 48 -0.37 9.91 7.35
CA SER A 48 -0.75 9.26 6.09
C SER A 48 -0.81 7.76 6.34
N ARG A 49 -1.95 7.14 6.06
CA ARG A 49 -2.19 5.72 6.28
C ARG A 49 -2.72 5.06 5.01
N TRP A 50 -2.54 3.75 4.93
CA TRP A 50 -3.09 2.91 3.87
C TRP A 50 -3.80 1.72 4.51
N LEU A 51 -4.79 1.18 3.82
CA LEU A 51 -5.34 -0.11 4.18
C LEU A 51 -4.31 -1.21 3.86
N GLN A 52 -4.09 -2.13 4.79
CA GLN A 52 -3.15 -3.22 4.58
C GLN A 52 -3.56 -4.07 3.37
N SER A 53 -4.86 -4.31 3.18
CA SER A 53 -5.39 -5.04 2.02
C SER A 53 -5.07 -4.36 0.69
N GLU A 54 -5.09 -3.03 0.64
CA GLU A 54 -4.79 -2.23 -0.54
C GLU A 54 -3.31 -2.35 -0.92
N VAL A 55 -2.42 -2.27 0.07
CA VAL A 55 -0.99 -2.50 -0.10
C VAL A 55 -0.72 -3.94 -0.55
N ALA A 56 -1.38 -4.92 0.06
CA ALA A 56 -1.24 -6.34 -0.31
C ALA A 56 -1.71 -6.61 -1.75
N THR A 57 -2.84 -6.03 -2.15
CA THR A 57 -3.36 -6.12 -3.51
C THR A 57 -2.38 -5.54 -4.52
N TRP A 58 -1.81 -4.38 -4.22
CA TRP A 58 -0.80 -3.76 -5.07
C TRP A 58 0.47 -4.63 -5.21
N LEU A 59 0.94 -5.23 -4.11
CA LEU A 59 2.08 -6.16 -4.16
C LEU A 59 1.78 -7.40 -5.02
N GLN A 60 0.58 -7.97 -4.88
CA GLN A 60 0.13 -9.11 -5.67
C GLN A 60 0.16 -8.79 -7.17
N GLN A 61 -0.32 -7.60 -7.58
CA GLN A 61 -0.26 -7.15 -8.97
C GLN A 61 1.19 -7.12 -9.49
N ARG A 62 2.15 -6.62 -8.69
CA ARG A 62 3.58 -6.61 -9.08
C ARG A 62 4.16 -8.02 -9.24
N ILE A 63 3.74 -8.97 -8.39
CA ILE A 63 4.17 -10.37 -8.50
C ILE A 63 3.62 -10.99 -9.79
N GLU A 64 2.36 -10.73 -10.11
CA GLU A 64 1.73 -11.24 -11.33
C GLU A 64 2.35 -10.63 -12.59
N GLU A 65 2.58 -9.32 -12.62
CA GLU A 65 3.28 -8.63 -13.72
C GLU A 65 4.69 -9.19 -13.96
N SER A 66 5.41 -9.55 -12.90
CA SER A 66 6.76 -10.13 -12.98
C SER A 66 6.78 -11.57 -13.50
N ARG A 67 5.66 -12.30 -13.41
CA ARG A 67 5.53 -13.72 -13.79
C ARG A 67 4.75 -13.94 -15.09
N LYS A 68 4.35 -12.87 -15.77
CA LYS A 68 3.86 -12.91 -17.14
C LYS A 68 5.02 -13.06 -18.11
#